data_AF-A0AAQ3SGG5-F1
#
_entry.id   AF-A0AAQ3SGG5-F1
#
_cell.length_a   1.000
_cell.length_b   1.000
_cell.length_c   1.000
_cell.angle_alpha   90.00
_cell.angle_beta   90.00
_cell.angle_gamma   90.00
#
_symmetry.space_group_name_H-M   'P 1'
#
loop_
_entity.id
_entity.type
_entity.pdbx_description
1 polymer ?
#
loop_
_entity_poly.entity_id
_entity_poly.type
_entity_poly.pdbx_seq_one_letter_code
_entity_poly.pdbx_strand_id
1 'polypeptide(L)'
;MALFLQADVLKATLATDAVIGSTVSVHTPGSGYVLLHHVMGETDGDRGIWSYVEGGMGSVSKAIGNAAIEAGAHVVTDAEVSQLLIENSSTVCGVTLADGTEVHSSIVLSNATPYKTFIELVPDDVLPDDFVHAIKHSDYSSATTKINVAVDKLPEFRSCKLDHPHAGPQHVGTIHIGSESMEDIHSACQDAANGTPSRRPVIEMTIPSVLDKTISPPGCPTMFSLLEEVLLLCFNTRPGSVDFVDNIYLMKCVFFIGKHVINLFVQYTPYKPLDGDWQDHDYRESFAKKCFTLIDEYAPGFSTSIIGYDMLTPPDLERVIGLTGGNIFHGAMGLDSLFLMRPAKGWSNYKTPLQGLYLCGSGAHPGGGVMGAPGRNAARVVLQDILRQSYHCYHYSSNLGAMGGLQILKMIPTFVREEIYWQPLKRKPEEVEALRVTWKRHNPCLVEVCEGTGQNIQTRVQEEGKEHGEASDGSQSDEPWVKEDITGYEVMTRTKPEAQKLQESIVAEMNLLLGYKEEVKIDRSPNV
;
A
#
# COMPACT_ATOMS: atom_id res chain seq x y z
N MET A 1 2.49 4.17 24.76
CA MET A 1 2.35 2.71 24.92
C MET A 1 3.27 2.13 25.99
N ALA A 2 4.60 2.32 25.92
CA ALA A 2 5.56 1.74 26.90
C ALA A 2 5.23 2.00 28.39
N LEU A 3 4.60 3.14 28.72
CA LEU A 3 4.11 3.47 30.07
C LEU A 3 3.01 2.55 30.62
N PHE A 4 2.33 1.78 29.76
CA PHE A 4 1.22 0.88 30.13
C PHE A 4 1.63 -0.59 30.23
N LEU A 5 2.88 -0.92 29.91
CA LEU A 5 3.42 -2.28 29.92
C LEU A 5 4.51 -2.39 30.99
N GLN A 6 4.61 -3.55 31.64
CA GLN A 6 5.63 -3.76 32.69
C GLN A 6 6.86 -4.51 32.16
N ALA A 7 6.68 -5.61 31.43
CA ALA A 7 7.78 -6.44 30.92
C ALA A 7 8.54 -5.76 29.76
N ASP A 8 9.86 -5.70 29.85
CA ASP A 8 10.70 -4.99 28.87
C ASP A 8 10.75 -5.69 27.51
N VAL A 9 10.79 -7.02 27.46
CA VAL A 9 10.69 -7.79 26.21
C VAL A 9 9.40 -7.44 25.44
N LEU A 10 8.25 -7.35 26.13
CA LEU A 10 6.98 -7.01 25.49
C LEU A 10 6.95 -5.55 25.00
N LYS A 11 7.58 -4.63 25.72
CA LYS A 11 7.79 -3.25 25.23
C LYS A 11 8.67 -3.26 23.98
N ALA A 12 9.74 -4.04 23.99
CA ALA A 12 10.74 -4.08 22.94
C ALA A 12 10.21 -4.70 21.65
N THR A 13 9.48 -5.82 21.70
CA THR A 13 8.77 -6.40 20.53
C THR A 13 7.90 -5.36 19.83
N LEU A 14 7.01 -4.70 20.58
CA LEU A 14 6.12 -3.68 19.99
C LEU A 14 6.86 -2.37 19.63
N ALA A 15 8.04 -2.13 20.20
CA ALA A 15 8.88 -1.00 19.83
C ALA A 15 9.63 -1.26 18.51
N THR A 16 9.99 -2.50 18.19
CA THR A 16 10.54 -2.88 16.88
C THR A 16 9.55 -2.54 15.77
N ASP A 17 8.28 -2.97 15.92
CA ASP A 17 7.17 -2.62 15.00
C ASP A 17 6.94 -1.10 14.85
N ALA A 18 7.36 -0.30 15.85
CA ALA A 18 7.22 1.16 15.84
C ALA A 18 8.38 1.89 15.14
N VAL A 19 9.59 1.32 15.12
CA VAL A 19 10.78 1.94 14.50
C VAL A 19 11.18 1.31 13.17
N ILE A 20 10.49 0.26 12.74
CA ILE A 20 10.66 -0.43 11.47
C ILE A 20 10.70 0.57 10.29
N GLY A 21 11.71 0.47 9.43
CA GLY A 21 11.90 1.40 8.31
C GLY A 21 12.31 2.84 8.69
N SER A 22 12.49 3.15 9.98
CA SER A 22 12.78 4.50 10.49
C SER A 22 14.18 4.60 11.12
N THR A 23 14.80 5.77 10.96
CA THR A 23 16.10 6.13 11.57
C THR A 23 15.98 6.60 13.02
N VAL A 24 14.76 6.81 13.53
CA VAL A 24 14.53 7.41 14.86
C VAL A 24 14.67 6.43 16.02
N SER A 25 14.92 6.97 17.21
CA SER A 25 14.91 6.23 18.47
C SER A 25 13.48 5.90 18.92
N VAL A 26 13.32 4.79 19.63
CA VAL A 26 12.11 4.43 20.40
C VAL A 26 11.68 5.52 21.40
N HIS A 27 12.60 6.40 21.82
CA HIS A 27 12.33 7.51 22.73
C HIS A 27 11.92 8.82 22.01
N THR A 28 12.04 8.90 20.68
CA THR A 28 11.66 10.10 19.92
C THR A 28 10.14 10.29 19.95
N PRO A 29 9.61 11.48 20.30
CA PRO A 29 8.17 11.75 20.21
C PRO A 29 7.61 11.48 18.81
N GLY A 30 6.51 10.73 18.74
CA GLY A 30 5.91 10.32 17.46
C GLY A 30 6.44 9.02 16.86
N SER A 31 7.52 8.42 17.40
CA SER A 31 8.04 7.11 16.93
C SER A 31 6.96 6.01 16.90
N GLY A 32 6.04 6.01 17.86
CA GLY A 32 4.89 5.10 17.90
C GLY A 32 3.88 5.21 16.75
N TYR A 33 4.04 6.15 15.81
CA TYR A 33 3.10 6.33 14.69
C TYR A 33 3.10 5.15 13.72
N VAL A 34 4.26 4.55 13.41
CA VAL A 34 4.33 3.42 12.46
C VAL A 34 3.57 2.20 13.01
N LEU A 35 3.69 1.92 14.31
CA LEU A 35 2.88 0.90 14.97
C LEU A 35 1.38 1.21 14.92
N LEU A 36 0.99 2.48 15.16
CA LEU A 36 -0.41 2.88 15.00
C LEU A 36 -0.89 2.66 13.56
N HIS A 37 -0.05 2.97 12.57
CA HIS A 37 -0.30 2.77 11.15
C HIS A 37 -0.52 1.28 10.80
N HIS A 38 0.21 0.37 11.45
CA HIS A 38 0.01 -1.07 11.32
C HIS A 38 -1.32 -1.55 11.91
N VAL A 39 -1.68 -1.13 13.13
CA VAL A 39 -2.93 -1.59 13.77
C VAL A 39 -4.21 -0.93 13.23
N MET A 40 -4.10 0.16 12.48
CA MET A 40 -5.22 0.79 11.77
C MET A 40 -5.66 0.03 10.50
N GLY A 41 -4.89 -0.95 10.03
CA GLY A 41 -5.22 -1.76 8.86
C GLY A 41 -6.41 -2.69 9.07
N GLU A 42 -7.00 -3.17 7.97
CA GLU A 42 -8.07 -4.18 7.96
C GLU A 42 -7.78 -5.19 6.85
N THR A 43 -7.93 -6.49 7.12
CA THR A 43 -7.82 -7.58 6.13
C THR A 43 -9.00 -8.53 6.31
N ASP A 44 -9.71 -8.87 5.23
CA ASP A 44 -10.93 -9.71 5.23
C ASP A 44 -12.02 -9.31 6.26
N GLY A 45 -12.11 -8.01 6.59
CA GLY A 45 -13.03 -7.46 7.59
C GLY A 45 -12.50 -7.43 9.02
N ASP A 46 -11.36 -8.09 9.30
CA ASP A 46 -10.71 -8.11 10.61
C ASP A 46 -9.68 -6.97 10.74
N ARG A 47 -9.73 -6.24 11.86
CA ARG A 47 -8.90 -5.05 12.11
C ARG A 47 -7.62 -5.37 12.85
N GLY A 48 -6.55 -4.67 12.48
CA GLY A 48 -5.23 -4.77 13.10
C GLY A 48 -4.53 -6.11 12.91
N ILE A 49 -4.99 -6.95 11.96
CA ILE A 49 -4.37 -8.24 11.66
C ILE A 49 -3.36 -8.13 10.51
N TRP A 50 -2.31 -8.95 10.60
CA TRP A 50 -1.40 -9.24 9.50
C TRP A 50 -1.80 -10.55 8.84
N SER A 51 -1.72 -10.61 7.51
CA SER A 51 -2.00 -11.82 6.72
C SER A 51 -0.84 -12.15 5.80
N TYR A 52 -0.61 -13.43 5.60
CA TYR A 52 0.31 -13.94 4.58
C TYR A 52 -0.45 -14.13 3.26
N VAL A 53 0.19 -13.80 2.15
CA VAL A 53 -0.39 -13.89 0.81
C VAL A 53 0.15 -15.13 0.11
N GLU A 54 -0.74 -15.96 -0.43
CA GLU A 54 -0.38 -17.13 -1.23
C GLU A 54 0.32 -16.73 -2.53
N GLY A 55 1.44 -17.37 -2.85
CA GLY A 55 2.38 -16.97 -3.91
C GLY A 55 3.32 -15.83 -3.48
N GLY A 56 3.23 -15.37 -2.24
CA GLY A 56 3.98 -14.23 -1.72
C GLY A 56 3.47 -12.87 -2.19
N MET A 57 4.17 -11.80 -1.80
CA MET A 57 3.71 -10.41 -2.02
C MET A 57 3.55 -10.01 -3.49
N GLY A 58 4.28 -10.66 -4.43
CA GLY A 58 4.10 -10.42 -5.87
C GLY A 58 2.69 -10.73 -6.37
N SER A 59 2.00 -11.69 -5.74
CA SER A 59 0.58 -12.00 -6.03
C SER A 59 -0.34 -10.80 -5.81
N VAL A 60 -0.06 -9.93 -4.84
CA VAL A 60 -0.87 -8.72 -4.58
C VAL A 60 -0.74 -7.75 -5.74
N SER A 61 0.49 -7.42 -6.15
CA SER A 61 0.75 -6.51 -7.26
C SER A 61 0.17 -7.05 -8.58
N LYS A 62 0.30 -8.36 -8.83
CA LYS A 62 -0.35 -9.05 -9.96
C LYS A 62 -1.87 -8.96 -9.93
N ALA A 63 -2.49 -9.21 -8.78
CA ALA A 63 -3.95 -9.14 -8.66
C ALA A 63 -4.47 -7.72 -8.95
N ILE A 64 -3.78 -6.69 -8.44
CA ILE A 64 -4.08 -5.28 -8.72
C ILE A 64 -3.89 -4.97 -10.22
N GLY A 65 -2.78 -5.39 -10.83
CA GLY A 65 -2.51 -5.18 -12.25
C GLY A 65 -3.53 -5.88 -13.15
N ASN A 66 -3.87 -7.14 -12.86
CA ASN A 66 -4.87 -7.90 -13.60
C ASN A 66 -6.27 -7.28 -13.48
N ALA A 67 -6.68 -6.83 -12.29
CA ALA A 67 -7.95 -6.14 -12.10
C ALA A 67 -8.00 -4.80 -12.85
N ALA A 68 -6.88 -4.09 -12.95
CA ALA A 68 -6.79 -2.88 -13.77
C ALA A 68 -6.93 -3.22 -15.27
N ILE A 69 -6.27 -4.27 -15.75
CA ILE A 69 -6.37 -4.73 -17.16
C ILE A 69 -7.79 -5.20 -17.49
N GLU A 70 -8.46 -5.94 -16.60
CA GLU A 70 -9.87 -6.34 -16.75
C GLU A 70 -10.81 -5.12 -16.83
N ALA A 71 -10.49 -4.05 -16.10
CA ALA A 71 -11.19 -2.76 -16.18
C ALA A 71 -10.80 -1.91 -17.41
N GLY A 72 -9.94 -2.41 -18.30
CA GLY A 72 -9.54 -1.75 -19.55
C GLY A 72 -8.26 -0.90 -19.47
N ALA A 73 -7.48 -1.01 -18.40
CA ALA A 73 -6.18 -0.33 -18.33
C ALA A 73 -5.11 -1.04 -19.17
N HIS A 74 -4.20 -0.26 -19.75
CA HIS A 74 -2.99 -0.77 -20.39
C HIS A 74 -1.82 -0.70 -19.40
N VAL A 75 -1.16 -1.83 -19.17
CA VAL A 75 0.07 -1.92 -18.36
C VAL A 75 1.25 -2.13 -19.31
N VAL A 76 2.26 -1.28 -19.19
CA VAL A 76 3.50 -1.33 -19.98
C VAL A 76 4.66 -1.45 -19.00
N THR A 77 5.55 -2.41 -19.24
CA THR A 77 6.77 -2.64 -18.46
C THR A 77 7.99 -2.12 -19.20
N ASP A 78 9.15 -2.08 -18.54
CA ASP A 78 10.43 -1.68 -19.14
C ASP A 78 10.41 -0.25 -19.73
N ALA A 79 9.44 0.56 -19.30
CA ALA A 79 9.13 1.90 -19.77
C ALA A 79 9.46 2.94 -18.69
N GLU A 80 10.76 3.14 -18.43
CA GLU A 80 11.21 4.16 -17.48
C GLU A 80 10.78 5.55 -17.95
N VAL A 81 10.04 6.28 -17.11
CA VAL A 81 9.70 7.69 -17.35
C VAL A 81 10.93 8.55 -17.07
N SER A 82 11.36 9.34 -18.05
CA SER A 82 12.50 10.25 -17.94
C SER A 82 12.10 11.69 -17.60
N GLN A 83 10.91 12.14 -18.01
CA GLN A 83 10.45 13.51 -17.78
C GLN A 83 8.92 13.65 -17.84
N LEU A 84 8.37 14.67 -17.17
CA LEU A 84 7.00 15.13 -17.31
C LEU A 84 6.89 16.18 -18.42
N LEU A 85 5.89 16.04 -19.30
CA LEU A 85 5.55 17.03 -20.32
C LEU A 85 4.65 18.10 -19.72
N ILE A 86 5.03 19.37 -19.84
CA ILE A 86 4.33 20.51 -19.24
C ILE A 86 4.01 21.59 -20.27
N GLU A 87 2.73 21.92 -20.39
CA GLU A 87 2.22 23.06 -21.13
C GLU A 87 2.08 24.30 -20.24
N ASN A 88 2.32 25.47 -20.83
CA ASN A 88 2.11 26.79 -20.23
C ASN A 88 2.73 26.94 -18.83
N SER A 89 3.87 26.26 -18.58
CA SER A 89 4.60 26.22 -17.31
C SER A 89 3.74 25.90 -16.07
N SER A 90 2.64 25.18 -16.23
CA SER A 90 1.67 24.99 -15.14
C SER A 90 0.75 23.76 -15.26
N THR A 91 0.60 23.18 -16.45
CA THR A 91 -0.31 22.05 -16.70
C THR A 91 0.44 20.87 -17.28
N VAL A 92 0.31 19.68 -16.69
CA VAL A 92 0.88 18.45 -17.26
C VAL A 92 0.03 17.98 -18.45
N CYS A 93 0.71 17.62 -19.54
CA CYS A 93 0.10 17.07 -20.75
C CYS A 93 0.63 15.68 -21.14
N GLY A 94 1.50 15.07 -20.31
CA GLY A 94 1.99 13.71 -20.52
C GLY A 94 3.31 13.41 -19.82
N VAL A 95 4.00 12.37 -20.31
CA VAL A 95 5.36 11.98 -19.90
C VAL A 95 6.20 11.62 -21.13
N THR A 96 7.51 11.78 -21.01
CA THR A 96 8.52 11.23 -21.93
C THR A 96 9.17 10.02 -21.27
N LEU A 97 9.37 8.95 -22.04
CA LEU A 97 10.08 7.75 -21.63
C LEU A 97 11.58 7.85 -21.96
N ALA A 98 12.40 7.00 -21.33
CA ALA A 98 13.85 6.99 -21.48
C ALA A 98 14.35 6.65 -22.91
N ASP A 99 13.49 6.08 -23.76
CA ASP A 99 13.74 5.85 -25.19
C ASP A 99 13.38 7.07 -26.08
N GLY A 100 12.80 8.11 -25.50
CA GLY A 100 12.30 9.30 -26.20
C GLY A 100 10.84 9.23 -26.63
N THR A 101 10.12 8.14 -26.34
CA THR A 101 8.68 8.01 -26.64
C THR A 101 7.87 8.95 -25.75
N GLU A 102 6.94 9.72 -26.33
CA GLU A 102 6.01 10.59 -25.60
C GLU A 102 4.64 9.93 -25.41
N VAL A 103 4.09 10.00 -24.19
CA VAL A 103 2.77 9.48 -23.82
C VAL A 103 1.93 10.63 -23.28
N HIS A 104 1.01 11.13 -24.10
CA HIS A 104 0.17 12.27 -23.74
C HIS A 104 -1.01 11.88 -22.84
N SER A 105 -1.26 12.69 -21.82
CA SER A 105 -2.42 12.59 -20.92
C SER A 105 -2.68 13.94 -20.24
N SER A 106 -3.95 14.31 -20.06
CA SER A 106 -4.35 15.47 -19.25
C SER A 106 -4.22 15.24 -17.74
N ILE A 107 -3.97 14.01 -17.32
CA ILE A 107 -3.87 13.60 -15.91
C ILE A 107 -2.73 12.58 -15.75
N VAL A 108 -1.84 12.85 -14.79
CA VAL A 108 -0.75 11.95 -14.39
C VAL A 108 -0.82 11.73 -12.89
N LEU A 109 -0.84 10.46 -12.46
CA LEU A 109 -0.70 10.08 -11.06
C LEU A 109 0.70 9.47 -10.86
N SER A 110 1.55 10.15 -10.09
CA SER A 110 2.87 9.62 -9.75
C SER A 110 2.81 8.74 -8.49
N ASN A 111 3.23 7.49 -8.64
CA ASN A 111 3.48 6.56 -7.53
C ASN A 111 4.96 6.60 -7.07
N ALA A 112 5.84 7.33 -7.76
CA ALA A 112 7.25 7.45 -7.40
C ALA A 112 7.44 8.20 -6.06
N THR A 113 8.67 8.30 -5.57
CA THR A 113 8.95 9.16 -4.41
C THR A 113 8.65 10.64 -4.74
N PRO A 114 8.35 11.48 -3.73
CA PRO A 114 8.21 12.92 -3.96
C PRO A 114 9.47 13.52 -4.58
N TYR A 115 10.66 13.10 -4.14
CA TYR A 115 11.94 13.53 -4.74
C TYR A 115 12.02 13.18 -6.23
N LYS A 116 11.83 11.91 -6.60
CA LYS A 116 11.86 11.47 -8.00
C LYS A 116 10.84 12.25 -8.84
N THR A 117 9.61 12.38 -8.31
CA THR A 117 8.53 13.09 -9.01
C THR A 117 8.85 14.56 -9.26
N PHE A 118 9.23 15.32 -8.23
CA PHE A 118 9.28 16.79 -8.29
C PHE A 118 10.68 17.39 -8.51
N ILE A 119 11.75 16.60 -8.31
CA ILE A 119 13.14 17.07 -8.44
C ILE A 119 13.84 16.45 -9.66
N GLU A 120 13.44 15.24 -10.09
CA GLU A 120 14.06 14.57 -11.25
C GLU A 120 13.16 14.54 -12.50
N LEU A 121 11.85 14.32 -12.35
CA LEU A 121 10.93 14.20 -13.49
C LEU A 121 10.27 15.51 -13.91
N VAL A 122 10.04 16.46 -12.99
CA VAL A 122 9.53 17.80 -13.35
C VAL A 122 10.69 18.64 -13.89
N PRO A 123 10.55 19.31 -15.06
CA PRO A 123 11.52 20.30 -15.55
C PRO A 123 11.82 21.42 -14.53
N ASP A 124 13.03 21.98 -14.60
CA ASP A 124 13.46 23.11 -13.77
C ASP A 124 12.57 24.36 -13.94
N ASP A 125 12.55 25.23 -12.92
CA ASP A 125 11.85 26.52 -12.88
C ASP A 125 10.30 26.50 -13.04
N VAL A 126 9.66 25.32 -13.01
CA VAL A 126 8.19 25.20 -13.10
C VAL A 126 7.49 25.15 -11.73
N LEU A 127 8.19 24.70 -10.68
CA LEU A 127 7.62 24.55 -9.33
C LEU A 127 7.96 25.74 -8.42
N PRO A 128 7.10 26.09 -7.44
CA PRO A 128 7.42 27.11 -6.43
C PRO A 128 8.68 26.77 -5.62
N ASP A 129 9.56 27.75 -5.42
CA ASP A 129 10.83 27.60 -4.69
C ASP A 129 10.66 26.98 -3.29
N ASP A 130 9.61 27.36 -2.57
CA ASP A 130 9.32 26.86 -1.22
C ASP A 130 8.90 25.39 -1.22
N PHE A 131 8.14 24.96 -2.24
CA PHE A 131 7.79 23.57 -2.47
C PHE A 131 9.01 22.74 -2.87
N VAL A 132 9.82 23.21 -3.83
CA VAL A 132 11.07 22.55 -4.24
C VAL A 132 12.01 22.41 -3.04
N HIS A 133 12.16 23.48 -2.24
CA HIS A 133 12.98 23.45 -1.04
C HIS A 133 12.47 22.41 -0.02
N ALA A 134 11.17 22.35 0.23
CA ALA A 134 10.58 21.38 1.16
C ALA A 134 10.79 19.93 0.69
N ILE A 135 10.52 19.62 -0.59
CA ILE A 135 10.70 18.26 -1.13
C ILE A 135 12.17 17.85 -1.15
N LYS A 136 13.08 18.75 -1.51
CA LYS A 136 14.53 18.47 -1.65
C LYS A 136 15.24 18.24 -0.31
N HIS A 137 14.76 18.86 0.77
CA HIS A 137 15.33 18.74 2.12
C HIS A 137 14.48 17.88 3.08
N SER A 138 13.45 17.21 2.57
CA SER A 138 12.74 16.16 3.30
C SER A 138 13.67 15.00 3.63
N ASP A 139 13.46 14.34 4.77
CA ASP A 139 14.27 13.18 5.15
C ASP A 139 13.83 11.93 4.36
N TYR A 140 14.70 11.45 3.47
CA TYR A 140 14.55 10.18 2.76
C TYR A 140 15.48 9.09 3.31
N SER A 141 16.14 9.30 4.44
CA SER A 141 17.06 8.31 4.99
C SER A 141 16.35 7.01 5.31
N SER A 142 16.96 5.90 4.91
CA SER A 142 16.57 4.55 5.32
C SER A 142 17.55 4.00 6.33
N ALA A 143 17.01 3.23 7.26
CA ALA A 143 17.75 2.49 8.26
C ALA A 143 17.70 0.97 8.01
N THR A 144 17.28 0.51 6.83
CA THR A 144 16.96 -0.91 6.62
C THR A 144 17.83 -1.59 5.58
N THR A 145 18.32 -2.78 5.93
CA THR A 145 18.85 -3.79 5.01
C THR A 145 17.96 -5.02 5.06
N LYS A 146 17.57 -5.55 3.89
CA LYS A 146 16.82 -6.81 3.78
C LYS A 146 17.78 -7.94 3.38
N ILE A 147 17.71 -9.08 4.05
CA ILE A 147 18.49 -10.28 3.70
C ILE A 147 17.50 -11.44 3.47
N ASN A 148 17.50 -12.00 2.27
CA ASN A 148 16.71 -13.18 1.91
C ASN A 148 17.62 -14.41 2.07
N VAL A 149 17.30 -15.33 2.98
CA VAL A 149 18.17 -16.48 3.32
C VAL A 149 17.48 -17.79 2.97
N ALA A 150 18.18 -18.68 2.27
CA ALA A 150 17.74 -20.05 2.05
C ALA A 150 18.48 -21.01 2.99
N VAL A 151 17.72 -21.82 3.73
CA VAL A 151 18.26 -22.76 4.72
C VAL A 151 17.80 -24.20 4.47
N ASP A 152 18.59 -25.16 4.92
CA ASP A 152 18.30 -26.60 4.74
C ASP A 152 17.50 -27.30 5.82
N LYS A 153 17.19 -26.58 6.89
CA LYS A 153 16.31 -26.97 7.99
C LYS A 153 15.78 -25.72 8.66
N LEU A 154 14.73 -25.85 9.46
CA LEU A 154 14.23 -24.75 10.28
C LEU A 154 15.20 -24.40 11.43
N PRO A 155 15.25 -23.14 11.88
CA PRO A 155 16.05 -22.72 13.03
C PRO A 155 15.51 -23.34 14.34
N GLU A 156 16.34 -24.15 15.01
CA GLU A 156 15.99 -24.75 16.31
C GLU A 156 16.24 -23.78 17.48
N PHE A 157 15.25 -22.95 17.80
CA PHE A 157 15.34 -21.98 18.90
C PHE A 157 15.53 -22.64 20.27
N ARG A 158 16.54 -22.19 21.05
CA ARG A 158 16.90 -22.74 22.37
C ARG A 158 15.75 -22.76 23.37
N SER A 159 14.90 -21.74 23.35
CA SER A 159 13.75 -21.55 24.26
C SER A 159 12.52 -22.36 23.87
N CYS A 160 12.41 -22.78 22.60
CA CYS A 160 11.23 -23.38 22.01
C CYS A 160 11.60 -24.64 21.21
N LYS A 161 12.36 -25.56 21.82
CA LYS A 161 12.73 -26.82 21.17
C LYS A 161 11.48 -27.66 20.89
N LEU A 162 11.48 -28.34 19.75
CA LEU A 162 10.43 -29.27 19.34
C LEU A 162 10.97 -30.69 19.38
N ASP A 163 10.12 -31.64 19.75
CA ASP A 163 10.43 -33.07 19.69
C ASP A 163 10.25 -33.66 18.27
N HIS A 164 10.06 -32.81 17.26
CA HIS A 164 9.83 -33.19 15.86
C HIS A 164 10.48 -32.20 14.87
N PRO A 165 10.87 -32.65 13.66
CA PRO A 165 11.52 -31.80 12.65
C PRO A 165 10.56 -30.86 11.90
N HIS A 166 9.26 -30.94 12.15
CA HIS A 166 8.25 -30.10 11.51
C HIS A 166 8.16 -28.71 12.18
N ALA A 167 7.62 -27.73 11.44
CA ALA A 167 7.41 -26.38 11.95
C ALA A 167 6.41 -26.36 13.13
N GLY A 168 6.85 -25.83 14.27
CA GLY A 168 6.00 -25.44 15.39
C GLY A 168 5.61 -23.95 15.40
N PRO A 169 4.83 -23.50 16.41
CA PRO A 169 4.28 -22.14 16.51
C PRO A 169 5.30 -20.99 16.45
N GLN A 170 6.55 -21.24 16.86
CA GLN A 170 7.64 -20.27 16.81
C GLN A 170 8.12 -19.94 15.39
N HIS A 171 7.67 -20.66 14.36
CA HIS A 171 8.06 -20.45 12.97
C HIS A 171 6.97 -19.79 12.10
N VAL A 172 5.80 -19.46 12.67
CA VAL A 172 4.65 -18.89 11.93
C VAL A 172 4.39 -17.41 12.23
N GLY A 173 5.09 -16.83 13.20
CA GLY A 173 4.99 -15.40 13.55
C GLY A 173 6.14 -14.55 12.97
N THR A 174 6.12 -13.26 13.30
CA THR A 174 7.33 -12.42 13.28
C THR A 174 8.21 -12.77 14.48
N ILE A 175 9.52 -12.90 14.25
CA ILE A 175 10.51 -13.33 15.22
C ILE A 175 11.50 -12.19 15.39
N HIS A 176 11.53 -11.58 16.57
CA HIS A 176 12.34 -10.40 16.86
C HIS A 176 13.61 -10.80 17.62
N ILE A 177 14.78 -10.41 17.12
CA ILE A 177 16.10 -10.82 17.61
C ILE A 177 16.99 -9.59 17.79
N GLY A 178 17.73 -9.51 18.90
CA GLY A 178 18.55 -8.32 19.23
C GLY A 178 17.72 -7.13 19.73
N SER A 179 16.51 -7.41 20.20
CA SER A 179 15.53 -6.43 20.68
C SER A 179 14.91 -6.91 22.00
N GLU A 180 15.75 -7.32 22.95
CA GLU A 180 15.32 -7.84 24.25
C GLU A 180 14.81 -6.73 25.19
N SER A 181 15.28 -5.50 25.00
CA SER A 181 14.84 -4.30 25.69
C SER A 181 14.73 -3.10 24.75
N MET A 182 14.06 -2.04 25.19
CA MET A 182 14.06 -0.76 24.46
C MET A 182 15.46 -0.13 24.40
N GLU A 183 16.36 -0.44 25.34
CA GLU A 183 17.73 0.08 25.38
C GLU A 183 18.61 -0.54 24.29
N ASP A 184 18.38 -1.81 23.93
CA ASP A 184 19.07 -2.46 22.81
C ASP A 184 18.72 -1.78 21.48
N ILE A 185 17.42 -1.52 21.27
CA ILE A 185 16.90 -0.80 20.10
C ILE A 185 17.41 0.65 20.09
N HIS A 186 17.46 1.32 21.25
CA HIS A 186 18.03 2.66 21.36
C HIS A 186 19.53 2.68 21.04
N SER A 187 20.29 1.72 21.55
CA SER A 187 21.73 1.57 21.29
C SER A 187 22.02 1.31 19.81
N ALA A 188 21.21 0.48 19.15
CA ALA A 188 21.28 0.25 17.72
C ALA A 188 21.01 1.54 16.91
N CYS A 189 20.02 2.35 17.33
CA CYS A 189 19.77 3.67 16.77
C CYS A 189 20.96 4.63 16.96
N GLN A 190 21.59 4.64 18.15
CA GLN A 190 22.79 5.46 18.40
C GLN A 190 23.97 5.07 17.52
N ASP A 191 24.21 3.77 17.31
CA ASP A 191 25.27 3.28 16.40
C ASP A 191 25.06 3.80 14.96
N ALA A 192 23.82 3.73 14.45
CA ALA A 192 23.48 4.24 13.13
C ALA A 192 23.53 5.77 13.03
N ALA A 193 23.14 6.50 14.09
CA ALA A 193 23.29 7.95 14.17
C ALA A 193 24.77 8.38 14.19
N ASN A 194 25.67 7.53 14.70
CA ASN A 194 27.12 7.68 14.60
C ASN A 194 27.69 7.23 13.24
N GLY A 195 26.85 6.83 12.28
CA GLY A 195 27.24 6.51 10.91
C GLY A 195 27.71 5.07 10.68
N THR A 196 27.52 4.15 11.63
CA THR A 196 27.91 2.73 11.49
C THR A 196 26.70 1.80 11.64
N PRO A 197 26.60 0.66 10.94
CA PRO A 197 25.52 -0.29 11.19
C PRO A 197 25.57 -0.79 12.63
N SER A 198 24.39 -0.99 13.24
CA SER A 198 24.25 -1.44 14.63
C SER A 198 25.18 -2.61 15.01
N ARG A 199 25.90 -2.47 16.14
CA ARG A 199 26.87 -3.47 16.61
C ARG A 199 26.21 -4.80 16.99
N ARG A 200 25.01 -4.73 17.59
CA ARG A 200 24.08 -5.84 17.76
C ARG A 200 22.86 -5.56 16.86
N PRO A 201 22.73 -6.22 15.70
CA PRO A 201 21.62 -5.98 14.78
C PRO A 201 20.25 -6.19 15.42
N VAL A 202 19.33 -5.26 15.18
CA VAL A 202 17.89 -5.43 15.45
C VAL A 202 17.28 -6.10 14.22
N ILE A 203 16.83 -7.35 14.36
CA ILE A 203 16.36 -8.18 13.26
C ILE A 203 14.91 -8.58 13.49
N GLU A 204 14.04 -8.23 12.55
CA GLU A 204 12.75 -8.91 12.36
C GLU A 204 12.95 -10.07 11.36
N MET A 205 12.56 -11.27 11.75
CA MET A 205 12.66 -12.49 10.96
C MET A 205 11.28 -13.08 10.68
N THR A 206 11.02 -13.51 9.45
CA THR A 206 9.83 -14.30 9.08
C THR A 206 10.22 -15.53 8.25
N ILE A 207 9.44 -16.61 8.36
CA ILE A 207 9.68 -17.87 7.63
C ILE A 207 8.47 -18.19 6.73
N PRO A 208 8.22 -17.41 5.67
CA PRO A 208 6.98 -17.51 4.89
C PRO A 208 6.77 -18.90 4.26
N SER A 209 7.85 -19.61 3.93
CA SER A 209 7.82 -20.99 3.42
C SER A 209 7.23 -22.03 4.40
N VAL A 210 7.07 -21.69 5.68
CA VAL A 210 6.35 -22.53 6.66
C VAL A 210 4.84 -22.46 6.42
N LEU A 211 4.32 -21.27 6.14
CA LEU A 211 2.89 -21.00 5.97
C LEU A 211 2.43 -21.26 4.53
N ASP A 212 3.22 -20.81 3.56
CA ASP A 212 2.92 -20.92 2.13
C ASP A 212 3.91 -21.87 1.44
N LYS A 213 3.38 -22.99 0.92
CA LYS A 213 4.17 -24.00 0.20
C LYS A 213 4.42 -23.65 -1.26
N THR A 214 3.78 -22.62 -1.81
CA THR A 214 4.05 -22.11 -3.16
C THR A 214 5.31 -21.22 -3.22
N ILE A 215 5.80 -20.76 -2.07
CA ILE A 215 7.10 -20.06 -1.94
C ILE A 215 8.30 -21.01 -1.97
N SER A 216 8.12 -22.28 -1.56
CA SER A 216 9.14 -23.34 -1.67
C SER A 216 8.52 -24.70 -2.05
N PRO A 217 7.96 -24.84 -3.28
CA PRO A 217 7.27 -26.06 -3.68
C PRO A 217 8.19 -27.30 -3.72
N PRO A 218 7.73 -28.46 -3.19
CA PRO A 218 8.51 -29.68 -3.15
C PRO A 218 9.00 -30.10 -4.54
N GLY A 219 10.32 -30.16 -4.72
CA GLY A 219 10.92 -30.57 -6.00
C GLY A 219 10.80 -29.53 -7.12
N CYS A 220 10.54 -28.26 -6.79
CA CYS A 220 10.65 -27.16 -7.75
C CYS A 220 11.92 -26.32 -7.43
N PRO A 221 12.70 -25.88 -8.43
CA PRO A 221 13.82 -24.96 -8.23
C PRO A 221 13.33 -23.50 -8.03
N THR A 222 12.30 -23.29 -7.22
CA THR A 222 11.76 -21.97 -6.86
C THR A 222 12.47 -21.43 -5.63
N MET A 223 13.68 -20.97 -5.87
CA MET A 223 14.14 -19.72 -5.29
C MET A 223 14.11 -18.70 -6.43
N PHE A 224 13.87 -17.42 -6.14
CA PHE A 224 13.84 -16.26 -7.07
C PHE A 224 12.51 -15.72 -7.65
N SER A 225 11.30 -16.28 -7.52
CA SER A 225 10.11 -15.60 -8.11
C SER A 225 9.84 -14.18 -7.57
N LEU A 226 10.13 -13.93 -6.28
CA LEU A 226 10.04 -12.60 -5.64
C LEU A 226 11.18 -11.62 -6.00
N LEU A 227 12.25 -12.11 -6.64
CA LEU A 227 13.38 -11.30 -7.09
C LEU A 227 13.43 -11.19 -8.61
N GLU A 228 13.12 -12.25 -9.37
CA GLU A 228 12.96 -12.20 -10.81
C GLU A 228 11.84 -11.26 -11.25
N GLU A 229 10.72 -11.13 -10.55
CA GLU A 229 9.70 -10.15 -10.96
C GLU A 229 10.03 -8.70 -10.61
N VAL A 230 10.99 -8.46 -9.71
CA VAL A 230 11.54 -7.12 -9.45
C VAL A 230 12.78 -6.86 -10.31
N LEU A 231 13.52 -7.89 -10.73
CA LEU A 231 14.76 -7.77 -11.51
C LEU A 231 14.53 -7.92 -13.02
N LEU A 232 13.71 -8.84 -13.53
CA LEU A 232 13.40 -8.91 -14.96
C LEU A 232 12.61 -7.70 -15.46
N LEU A 233 11.85 -7.02 -14.59
CA LEU A 233 11.20 -5.73 -14.92
C LEU A 233 12.17 -4.54 -14.92
N CYS A 234 13.43 -4.74 -14.53
CA CYS A 234 14.46 -3.70 -14.48
C CYS A 234 15.71 -4.04 -15.32
N PHE A 235 15.93 -5.31 -15.69
CA PHE A 235 17.13 -5.78 -16.39
C PHE A 235 16.83 -6.28 -17.79
N ASN A 236 16.46 -5.34 -18.67
CA ASN A 236 16.62 -5.52 -20.12
C ASN A 236 17.22 -4.30 -20.84
N THR A 237 17.97 -3.45 -20.13
CA THR A 237 18.72 -2.34 -20.74
C THR A 237 20.22 -2.36 -20.42
N ARG A 238 21.02 -2.33 -21.50
CA ARG A 238 22.49 -2.15 -21.64
C ARG A 238 23.35 -3.42 -21.77
N PRO A 239 23.77 -3.79 -23.00
CA PRO A 239 24.91 -4.68 -23.19
C PRO A 239 26.21 -3.93 -22.83
N GLY A 240 26.81 -4.24 -21.67
CA GLY A 240 28.11 -3.63 -21.32
C GLY A 240 28.68 -3.89 -19.91
N SER A 241 27.85 -4.22 -18.91
CA SER A 241 28.33 -4.50 -17.53
C SER A 241 28.37 -6.00 -17.26
N VAL A 242 29.51 -6.63 -17.58
CA VAL A 242 29.63 -8.10 -17.65
C VAL A 242 29.87 -8.75 -16.26
N ASP A 243 30.37 -8.00 -15.28
CA ASP A 243 30.95 -8.59 -14.06
C ASP A 243 29.94 -8.91 -12.92
N PHE A 244 28.67 -8.50 -13.02
CA PHE A 244 27.66 -8.75 -11.97
C PHE A 244 26.74 -9.94 -12.26
N VAL A 245 26.65 -10.39 -13.53
CA VAL A 245 25.69 -11.42 -13.95
C VAL A 245 26.13 -12.81 -13.49
N ASP A 246 27.43 -13.11 -13.51
CA ASP A 246 27.94 -14.47 -13.27
C ASP A 246 27.76 -14.95 -11.81
N ASN A 247 27.81 -14.05 -10.82
CA ASN A 247 27.61 -14.44 -9.42
C ASN A 247 26.15 -14.75 -9.05
N ILE A 248 25.16 -14.17 -9.74
CA ILE A 248 23.74 -14.51 -9.55
C ILE A 248 23.41 -15.87 -10.21
N TYR A 249 24.14 -16.26 -11.25
CA TYR A 249 23.88 -17.50 -11.99
C TYR A 249 24.26 -18.79 -11.24
N LEU A 250 25.10 -18.72 -10.21
CA LEU A 250 25.55 -19.90 -9.45
C LEU A 250 24.50 -20.49 -8.50
N MET A 251 23.37 -19.80 -8.27
CA MET A 251 22.26 -20.30 -7.45
C MET A 251 21.10 -20.89 -8.30
N LYS A 252 21.35 -21.20 -9.58
CA LYS A 252 20.36 -21.80 -10.48
C LYS A 252 20.20 -23.31 -10.25
N CYS A 253 18.94 -23.71 -10.04
CA CYS A 253 18.43 -25.07 -10.17
C CYS A 253 19.03 -26.14 -9.25
N VAL A 254 18.58 -26.18 -7.99
CA VAL A 254 18.62 -27.41 -7.18
C VAL A 254 17.22 -27.76 -6.67
N PHE A 255 16.82 -29.01 -6.87
CA PHE A 255 15.52 -29.56 -6.49
C PHE A 255 15.47 -29.80 -4.98
N PHE A 256 14.50 -29.19 -4.29
CA PHE A 256 14.58 -29.07 -2.84
C PHE A 256 13.26 -29.40 -2.12
N ILE A 257 13.19 -30.62 -1.60
CA ILE A 257 12.24 -31.01 -0.55
C ILE A 257 12.91 -30.71 0.80
N GLY A 258 12.20 -30.04 1.72
CA GLY A 258 12.66 -29.78 3.08
C GLY A 258 13.57 -28.57 3.29
N LYS A 259 13.75 -27.72 2.26
CA LYS A 259 14.46 -26.43 2.40
C LYS A 259 13.45 -25.30 2.67
N HIS A 260 13.92 -24.22 3.30
CA HIS A 260 13.09 -23.09 3.71
C HIS A 260 13.68 -21.75 3.28
N VAL A 261 12.78 -20.80 2.99
CA VAL A 261 13.09 -19.38 2.80
C VAL A 261 12.77 -18.62 4.08
N ILE A 262 13.72 -17.80 4.51
CA ILE A 262 13.66 -16.92 5.68
C ILE A 262 13.97 -15.49 5.21
N ASN A 263 13.13 -14.53 5.59
CA ASN A 263 13.38 -13.11 5.33
C ASN A 263 13.87 -12.47 6.62
N LEU A 264 14.97 -11.74 6.56
CA LEU A 264 15.49 -10.88 7.62
C LEU A 264 15.30 -9.42 7.20
N PHE A 265 14.68 -8.62 8.05
CA PHE A 265 14.59 -7.18 7.93
C PHE A 265 15.41 -6.57 9.07
N VAL A 266 16.57 -6.01 8.73
CA VAL A 266 17.59 -5.58 9.67
C VAL A 266 17.56 -4.07 9.79
N GLN A 267 17.27 -3.57 11.00
CA GLN A 267 17.13 -2.16 11.30
C GLN A 267 18.46 -1.52 11.71
N TYR A 268 18.54 -0.20 11.56
CA TYR A 268 19.70 0.64 11.86
C TYR A 268 20.96 0.33 11.03
N THR A 269 20.76 0.23 9.71
CA THR A 269 21.83 0.21 8.69
C THR A 269 21.82 1.52 7.89
N PRO A 270 22.81 2.42 8.04
CA PRO A 270 22.83 3.69 7.32
C PRO A 270 23.07 3.51 5.82
N TYR A 271 22.52 4.42 4.99
CA TYR A 271 22.71 4.39 3.52
C TYR A 271 24.19 4.49 3.11
N LYS A 272 24.98 5.30 3.81
CA LYS A 272 26.43 5.38 3.63
C LYS A 272 27.13 5.16 4.98
N PRO A 273 27.66 3.95 5.24
CA PRO A 273 28.40 3.69 6.46
C PRO A 273 29.75 4.43 6.47
N LEU A 274 30.27 4.69 7.66
CA LEU A 274 31.59 5.31 7.89
C LEU A 274 32.70 4.27 8.11
N ASP A 275 32.35 3.02 8.39
CA ASP A 275 33.27 1.91 8.66
C ASP A 275 33.47 0.96 7.46
N GLY A 276 32.90 1.28 6.29
CA GLY A 276 33.07 0.53 5.04
C GLY A 276 32.21 1.09 3.90
N ASP A 277 31.90 0.25 2.91
CA ASP A 277 31.06 0.59 1.76
C ASP A 277 30.12 -0.59 1.42
N TRP A 278 28.85 -0.31 1.13
CA TRP A 278 27.90 -1.34 0.67
C TRP A 278 28.19 -1.88 -0.73
N GLN A 279 29.10 -1.26 -1.50
CA GLN A 279 29.61 -1.81 -2.76
C GLN A 279 30.77 -2.81 -2.54
N ASP A 280 31.39 -2.83 -1.37
CA ASP A 280 32.45 -3.79 -1.04
C ASP A 280 31.84 -5.15 -0.65
N HIS A 281 32.18 -6.19 -1.42
CA HIS A 281 31.74 -7.56 -1.18
C HIS A 281 32.10 -8.05 0.23
N ASP A 282 33.30 -7.76 0.72
CA ASP A 282 33.77 -8.31 1.99
C ASP A 282 33.10 -7.59 3.17
N TYR A 283 32.85 -6.29 3.04
CA TYR A 283 32.03 -5.53 4.00
C TYR A 283 30.60 -6.08 4.05
N ARG A 284 29.94 -6.27 2.89
CA ARG A 284 28.60 -6.89 2.80
C ARG A 284 28.55 -8.27 3.46
N GLU A 285 29.50 -9.14 3.14
CA GLU A 285 29.56 -10.49 3.68
C GLU A 285 29.81 -10.49 5.20
N SER A 286 30.67 -9.58 5.70
CA SER A 286 30.91 -9.40 7.13
C SER A 286 29.65 -8.97 7.89
N PHE A 287 28.83 -8.10 7.30
CA PHE A 287 27.56 -7.64 7.89
C PHE A 287 26.51 -8.76 7.91
N ALA A 288 26.38 -9.52 6.82
CA ALA A 288 25.50 -10.69 6.79
C ALA A 288 25.92 -11.75 7.83
N LYS A 289 27.22 -12.07 7.91
CA LYS A 289 27.79 -12.96 8.93
C LYS A 289 27.54 -12.47 10.36
N LYS A 290 27.59 -11.15 10.63
CA LYS A 290 27.23 -10.56 11.93
C LYS A 290 25.76 -10.88 12.28
N CYS A 291 24.84 -10.72 11.34
CA CYS A 291 23.42 -11.05 11.53
C CYS A 291 23.21 -12.56 11.77
N PHE A 292 23.88 -13.43 11.01
CA PHE A 292 23.75 -14.88 11.17
C PHE A 292 24.36 -15.39 12.49
N THR A 293 25.48 -14.80 12.91
CA THR A 293 26.13 -15.10 14.20
C THR A 293 25.23 -14.72 15.37
N LEU A 294 24.56 -13.57 15.29
CA LEU A 294 23.56 -13.17 16.27
C LEU A 294 22.42 -14.21 16.34
N ILE A 295 21.91 -14.67 15.19
CA ILE A 295 20.84 -15.69 15.15
C ILE A 295 21.31 -17.02 15.78
N ASP A 296 22.56 -17.45 15.60
CA ASP A 296 23.13 -18.65 16.26
C ASP A 296 23.14 -18.58 17.80
N GLU A 297 23.12 -17.38 18.40
CA GLU A 297 22.94 -17.22 19.85
C GLU A 297 21.58 -17.78 20.31
N TYR A 298 20.54 -17.68 19.46
CA TYR A 298 19.16 -18.07 19.76
C TYR A 298 18.78 -19.42 19.12
N ALA A 299 19.30 -19.72 17.92
CA ALA A 299 19.05 -20.94 17.16
C ALA A 299 20.38 -21.54 16.64
N PRO A 300 21.13 -22.29 17.49
CA PRO A 300 22.47 -22.78 17.17
C PRO A 300 22.55 -23.66 15.93
N GLY A 301 23.48 -23.35 15.03
CA GLY A 301 23.65 -24.06 13.76
C GLY A 301 22.74 -23.52 12.65
N PHE A 302 22.12 -22.35 12.86
CA PHE A 302 21.45 -21.59 11.82
C PHE A 302 22.43 -21.24 10.69
N SER A 303 23.60 -20.65 11.00
CA SER A 303 24.58 -20.29 9.97
C SER A 303 25.03 -21.51 9.14
N THR A 304 25.19 -22.67 9.78
CA THR A 304 25.56 -23.93 9.12
C THR A 304 24.46 -24.52 8.23
N SER A 305 23.21 -24.07 8.36
CA SER A 305 22.09 -24.48 7.52
C SER A 305 21.93 -23.63 6.26
N ILE A 306 22.63 -22.49 6.17
CA ILE A 306 22.50 -21.56 5.05
C ILE A 306 23.08 -22.18 3.78
N ILE A 307 22.24 -22.29 2.76
CA ILE A 307 22.58 -22.73 1.40
C ILE A 307 23.14 -21.55 0.61
N GLY A 308 22.54 -20.37 0.82
CA GLY A 308 22.87 -19.12 0.16
C GLY A 308 21.94 -18.00 0.64
N TYR A 309 22.31 -16.76 0.35
CA TYR A 309 21.51 -15.60 0.68
C TYR A 309 21.66 -14.51 -0.38
N ASP A 310 20.67 -13.63 -0.44
CA ASP A 310 20.69 -12.36 -1.16
C ASP A 310 20.52 -11.21 -0.16
N MET A 311 21.06 -10.03 -0.46
CA MET A 311 20.99 -8.86 0.41
C MET A 311 20.72 -7.59 -0.39
N LEU A 312 19.76 -6.80 0.07
CA LEU A 312 19.40 -5.48 -0.44
C LEU A 312 19.66 -4.43 0.66
N THR A 313 20.75 -3.68 0.53
CA THR A 313 21.10 -2.56 1.43
C THR A 313 20.37 -1.27 0.98
N PRO A 314 20.39 -0.16 1.73
CA PRO A 314 19.65 1.04 1.33
C PRO A 314 20.00 1.58 -0.08
N PRO A 315 21.28 1.63 -0.52
CA PRO A 315 21.62 1.98 -1.91
C PRO A 315 21.15 0.96 -2.95
N ASP A 316 20.95 -0.31 -2.59
CA ASP A 316 20.37 -1.32 -3.47
C ASP A 316 18.85 -1.12 -3.61
N LEU A 317 18.15 -0.83 -2.51
CA LEU A 317 16.72 -0.50 -2.51
C LEU A 317 16.43 0.74 -3.36
N GLU A 318 17.28 1.76 -3.30
CA GLU A 318 17.19 2.93 -4.18
C GLU A 318 17.42 2.56 -5.65
N ARG A 319 18.54 1.89 -5.95
CA ARG A 319 18.96 1.57 -7.32
C ARG A 319 18.02 0.59 -8.04
N VAL A 320 17.47 -0.39 -7.32
CA VAL A 320 16.67 -1.48 -7.92
C VAL A 320 15.17 -1.18 -7.89
N ILE A 321 14.67 -0.48 -6.87
CA ILE A 321 13.23 -0.26 -6.66
C ILE A 321 12.82 1.21 -6.89
N GLY A 322 13.78 2.14 -6.99
CA GLY A 322 13.50 3.57 -7.12
C GLY A 322 13.14 4.26 -5.80
N LEU A 323 13.45 3.62 -4.66
CA LEU A 323 13.19 4.16 -3.33
C LEU A 323 14.29 5.17 -2.94
N THR A 324 14.08 6.47 -3.17
CA THR A 324 15.03 7.53 -2.74
C THR A 324 15.46 7.36 -1.27
N GLY A 325 16.77 7.41 -1.04
CA GLY A 325 17.47 7.14 0.22
C GLY A 325 17.30 5.72 0.77
N GLY A 326 16.73 4.80 -0.03
CA GLY A 326 16.34 3.44 0.34
C GLY A 326 15.07 3.36 1.19
N ASN A 327 14.32 4.46 1.36
CA ASN A 327 13.27 4.56 2.37
C ASN A 327 11.94 3.99 1.88
N ILE A 328 11.51 2.89 2.52
CA ILE A 328 10.31 2.12 2.15
C ILE A 328 8.98 2.89 2.27
N PHE A 329 8.97 4.03 2.95
CA PHE A 329 7.81 4.91 3.08
C PHE A 329 7.82 6.07 2.07
N HIS A 330 8.83 6.14 1.19
CA HIS A 330 9.10 7.26 0.27
C HIS A 330 9.35 8.60 0.99
N GLY A 331 9.99 8.53 2.16
CA GLY A 331 10.27 9.67 3.04
C GLY A 331 9.83 9.36 4.48
N ALA A 332 10.60 9.86 5.45
CA ALA A 332 10.43 9.58 6.87
C ALA A 332 9.01 9.84 7.38
N MET A 333 8.63 9.10 8.44
CA MET A 333 7.33 9.21 9.11
C MET A 333 7.49 9.87 10.48
N GLY A 334 8.28 10.96 10.53
CA GLY A 334 8.38 11.87 11.68
C GLY A 334 7.20 12.85 11.74
N LEU A 335 6.98 13.48 12.90
CA LEU A 335 5.87 14.43 13.10
C LEU A 335 5.92 15.65 12.16
N ASP A 336 7.14 16.03 11.74
CA ASP A 336 7.47 17.05 10.76
C ASP A 336 7.13 16.66 9.31
N SER A 337 7.00 15.36 9.03
CA SER A 337 6.85 14.76 7.69
C SER A 337 5.55 13.94 7.53
N LEU A 338 4.58 14.17 8.42
CA LEU A 338 3.28 13.49 8.49
C LEU A 338 2.07 14.44 8.39
N PHE A 339 0.88 13.86 8.23
CA PHE A 339 -0.40 14.59 8.13
C PHE A 339 -0.35 15.73 7.11
N LEU A 340 -0.60 16.97 7.56
CA LEU A 340 -0.66 18.17 6.73
C LEU A 340 0.67 18.53 6.05
N MET A 341 1.78 17.96 6.53
CA MET A 341 3.14 18.19 6.03
C MET A 341 3.55 17.20 4.94
N ARG A 342 2.79 16.13 4.66
CA ARG A 342 3.16 15.06 3.71
C ARG A 342 2.41 15.21 2.37
N PRO A 343 3.07 15.37 1.21
CA PRO A 343 4.53 15.40 0.98
C PRO A 343 5.18 16.75 1.33
N ALA A 344 4.41 17.84 1.33
CA ALA A 344 4.83 19.15 1.77
C ALA A 344 3.63 19.92 2.35
N LYS A 345 3.90 20.93 3.19
CA LYS A 345 2.88 21.82 3.75
C LYS A 345 2.05 22.46 2.63
N GLY A 346 0.72 22.37 2.74
CA GLY A 346 -0.22 22.92 1.75
C GLY A 346 -0.55 21.97 0.58
N TRP A 347 0.21 20.89 0.39
CA TRP A 347 0.08 19.96 -0.73
C TRP A 347 -0.29 18.52 -0.30
N SER A 348 -0.76 18.36 0.93
CA SER A 348 -1.19 17.08 1.53
C SER A 348 -2.55 16.56 1.05
N ASN A 349 -3.19 17.24 0.09
CA ASN A 349 -4.49 16.91 -0.49
C ASN A 349 -4.38 16.16 -1.83
N TYR A 350 -3.27 15.43 -2.06
CA TYR A 350 -2.95 14.65 -3.26
C TYR A 350 -2.73 15.45 -4.55
N LYS A 351 -3.14 16.73 -4.58
CA LYS A 351 -2.83 17.67 -5.66
C LYS A 351 -1.41 18.21 -5.51
N THR A 352 -0.87 18.74 -6.59
CA THR A 352 0.48 19.32 -6.64
C THR A 352 0.41 20.73 -7.24
N PRO A 353 1.52 21.52 -7.22
CA PRO A 353 1.54 22.83 -7.89
C PRO A 353 1.21 22.80 -9.38
N LEU A 354 1.36 21.65 -10.03
CA LEU A 354 1.06 21.45 -11.46
C LEU A 354 -0.37 20.91 -11.64
N GLN A 355 -1.15 21.59 -12.47
CA GLN A 355 -2.48 21.14 -12.84
C GLN A 355 -2.38 19.80 -13.62
N GLY A 356 -3.21 18.83 -13.26
CA GLY A 356 -3.20 17.49 -13.86
C GLY A 356 -2.22 16.50 -13.20
N LEU A 357 -1.27 16.96 -12.37
CA LEU A 357 -0.34 16.08 -11.64
C LEU A 357 -0.81 15.83 -10.20
N TYR A 358 -0.85 14.55 -9.84
CA TYR A 358 -1.26 14.07 -8.52
C TYR A 358 -0.22 13.11 -7.94
N LEU A 359 -0.02 13.12 -6.62
CA LEU A 359 0.84 12.15 -5.93
C LEU A 359 -0.03 11.05 -5.29
N CYS A 360 0.24 9.79 -5.62
CA CYS A 360 -0.60 8.65 -5.24
C CYS A 360 0.13 7.52 -4.48
N GLY A 361 1.47 7.60 -4.35
CA GLY A 361 2.28 6.61 -3.63
C GLY A 361 2.47 6.87 -2.14
N SER A 362 3.35 6.10 -1.49
CA SER A 362 3.66 6.18 -0.04
C SER A 362 4.17 7.54 0.45
N GLY A 363 4.65 8.39 -0.47
CA GLY A 363 5.06 9.77 -0.21
C GLY A 363 3.88 10.72 0.03
N ALA A 364 2.65 10.30 -0.25
CA ALA A 364 1.43 11.02 0.11
C ALA A 364 0.83 10.50 1.43
N HIS A 365 -0.07 11.28 2.03
CA HIS A 365 -0.85 10.89 3.21
C HIS A 365 -1.75 9.66 2.92
N PRO A 366 -1.98 8.72 3.86
CA PRO A 366 -1.48 8.66 5.24
C PRO A 366 0.02 8.36 5.38
N GLY A 367 0.61 7.62 4.44
CA GLY A 367 2.00 7.19 4.48
C GLY A 367 2.19 5.88 3.70
N GLY A 368 3.37 5.25 3.86
CA GLY A 368 3.66 3.95 3.27
C GLY A 368 3.19 2.77 4.12
N GLY A 369 3.30 1.57 3.54
CA GLY A 369 2.66 0.34 4.04
C GLY A 369 1.60 -0.16 3.05
N VAL A 370 1.35 -1.48 3.05
CA VAL A 370 0.58 -2.18 2.00
C VAL A 370 -0.95 -2.03 2.17
N MET A 371 -1.41 -0.80 2.40
CA MET A 371 -2.83 -0.48 2.67
C MET A 371 -3.58 0.14 1.48
N GLY A 372 -2.87 0.54 0.41
CA GLY A 372 -3.47 1.16 -0.80
C GLY A 372 -4.18 2.51 -0.59
N ALA A 373 -4.21 3.05 0.64
CA ALA A 373 -4.97 4.25 0.96
C ALA A 373 -4.52 5.51 0.21
N PRO A 374 -3.21 5.82 0.05
CA PRO A 374 -2.77 6.97 -0.74
C PRO A 374 -3.30 6.93 -2.19
N GLY A 375 -3.16 5.79 -2.87
CA GLY A 375 -3.61 5.60 -4.24
C GLY A 375 -5.12 5.74 -4.40
N ARG A 376 -5.89 5.08 -3.53
CA ARG A 376 -7.36 5.18 -3.49
C ARG A 376 -7.83 6.61 -3.24
N ASN A 377 -7.16 7.35 -2.36
CA ASN A 377 -7.56 8.70 -2.01
C ASN A 377 -7.20 9.70 -3.14
N ALA A 378 -6.01 9.58 -3.75
CA ALA A 378 -5.62 10.36 -4.91
C ALA A 378 -6.59 10.15 -6.10
N ALA A 379 -6.94 8.89 -6.40
CA ALA A 379 -7.91 8.57 -7.45
C ALA A 379 -9.29 9.22 -7.22
N ARG A 380 -9.75 9.33 -5.96
CA ARG A 380 -10.99 10.05 -5.63
C ARG A 380 -10.89 11.55 -5.88
N VAL A 381 -9.75 12.18 -5.61
CA VAL A 381 -9.52 13.61 -5.91
C VAL A 381 -9.49 13.85 -7.42
N VAL A 382 -8.82 12.97 -8.18
CA VAL A 382 -8.82 12.97 -9.65
C VAL A 382 -10.25 12.90 -10.21
N LEU A 383 -11.06 11.94 -9.76
CA LEU A 383 -12.45 11.80 -10.20
C LEU A 383 -13.31 13.05 -9.90
N GLN A 384 -13.12 13.68 -8.74
CA GLN A 384 -13.81 14.92 -8.40
C GLN A 384 -13.43 16.08 -9.34
N ASP A 385 -12.17 16.17 -9.74
CA ASP A 385 -11.70 17.23 -10.63
C ASP A 385 -12.17 17.03 -12.08
N ILE A 386 -12.15 15.78 -12.60
CA ILE A 386 -12.74 15.42 -13.90
C ILE A 386 -14.22 15.80 -13.96
N LEU A 387 -14.99 15.48 -12.91
CA LEU A 387 -16.40 15.83 -12.82
C LEU A 387 -16.60 17.35 -12.80
N ARG A 388 -15.83 18.10 -11.99
CA ARG A 388 -15.90 19.57 -11.95
C ARG A 388 -15.60 20.22 -13.30
N GLN A 389 -14.57 19.76 -14.01
CA GLN A 389 -14.23 20.24 -15.35
C GLN A 389 -15.41 20.00 -16.31
N SER A 390 -16.00 18.80 -16.27
CA SER A 390 -17.17 18.44 -17.08
C SER A 390 -18.37 19.36 -16.81
N TYR A 391 -18.68 19.65 -15.54
CA TYR A 391 -19.75 20.60 -15.16
C TYR A 391 -19.47 22.03 -15.65
N HIS A 392 -18.22 22.51 -15.57
CA HIS A 392 -17.86 23.83 -16.06
C HIS A 392 -18.00 23.95 -17.58
N CYS A 393 -17.54 22.97 -18.35
CA CYS A 393 -17.72 22.92 -19.80
C CYS A 393 -19.21 22.93 -20.19
N TYR A 394 -20.04 22.12 -19.51
CA TYR A 394 -21.47 22.05 -19.78
C TYR A 394 -22.15 23.39 -19.54
N HIS A 395 -21.89 24.05 -18.40
CA HIS A 395 -22.48 25.35 -18.09
C HIS A 395 -21.98 26.49 -19.00
N TYR A 396 -20.71 26.47 -19.42
CA TYR A 396 -20.20 27.46 -20.37
C TYR A 396 -20.84 27.30 -21.76
N SER A 397 -21.01 26.05 -22.23
CA SER A 397 -21.76 25.77 -23.47
C SER A 397 -23.23 26.17 -23.37
N SER A 398 -23.89 25.97 -22.22
CA SER A 398 -25.30 26.37 -22.06
C SER A 398 -25.49 27.87 -22.05
N ASN A 399 -24.52 28.65 -21.56
CA ASN A 399 -24.56 30.11 -21.60
C ASN A 399 -24.29 30.67 -23.01
N LEU A 400 -23.44 30.01 -23.81
CA LEU A 400 -23.30 30.32 -25.24
C LEU A 400 -24.52 29.87 -26.07
N GLY A 401 -25.22 28.81 -25.63
CA GLY A 401 -26.48 28.33 -26.18
C GLY A 401 -27.74 29.09 -25.73
N ALA A 402 -27.64 30.03 -24.78
CA ALA A 402 -28.77 30.73 -24.16
C ALA A 402 -29.46 31.78 -25.07
N MET A 403 -29.39 31.60 -26.39
CA MET A 403 -30.22 32.27 -27.41
C MET A 403 -31.28 31.32 -28.00
N GLY A 404 -31.67 30.26 -27.28
CA GLY A 404 -32.87 29.49 -27.62
C GLY A 404 -33.08 28.22 -26.78
N GLY A 405 -34.24 28.12 -26.13
CA GLY A 405 -34.81 26.84 -25.68
C GLY A 405 -34.65 26.50 -24.20
N LEU A 406 -35.78 26.35 -23.52
CA LEU A 406 -35.89 25.84 -22.16
C LEU A 406 -35.81 24.29 -22.14
N GLN A 407 -35.52 23.70 -20.98
CA GLN A 407 -35.67 22.26 -20.63
C GLN A 407 -34.65 21.23 -21.16
N ILE A 408 -33.49 21.09 -20.49
CA ILE A 408 -32.95 19.76 -20.11
C ILE A 408 -32.38 19.85 -18.69
N LEU A 409 -33.14 19.42 -17.68
CA LEU A 409 -32.68 19.38 -16.28
C LEU A 409 -33.29 18.16 -15.54
N LYS A 410 -33.17 16.98 -16.17
CA LYS A 410 -33.56 15.66 -15.62
C LYS A 410 -32.66 14.54 -16.16
N MET A 411 -31.34 14.65 -15.98
CA MET A 411 -30.42 13.52 -16.21
C MET A 411 -29.06 13.72 -15.51
N ILE A 412 -29.09 13.80 -14.18
CA ILE A 412 -27.90 13.54 -13.36
C ILE A 412 -28.07 12.12 -12.81
N PRO A 413 -27.21 11.15 -13.14
CA PRO A 413 -27.25 9.84 -12.52
C PRO A 413 -27.04 9.96 -11.01
N THR A 414 -27.86 9.27 -10.22
CA THR A 414 -27.86 9.27 -8.75
C THR A 414 -26.66 8.52 -8.15
N PHE A 415 -25.46 8.69 -8.73
CA PHE A 415 -24.27 7.86 -8.47
C PHE A 415 -23.32 8.40 -7.39
N VAL A 416 -23.66 9.53 -6.74
CA VAL A 416 -22.87 10.12 -5.65
C VAL A 416 -23.76 10.43 -4.46
N ARG A 417 -24.49 9.42 -3.96
CA ARG A 417 -25.18 9.48 -2.66
C ARG A 417 -25.49 8.14 -2.01
N GLU A 418 -24.66 7.13 -2.22
CA GLU A 418 -24.65 5.92 -1.40
C GLU A 418 -23.28 5.73 -0.76
N GLU A 419 -23.19 5.96 0.56
CA GLU A 419 -22.12 5.41 1.39
C GLU A 419 -22.38 3.90 1.55
N ILE A 420 -22.05 3.12 0.52
CA ILE A 420 -22.03 1.66 0.66
C ILE A 420 -20.81 1.28 1.48
N TYR A 421 -21.05 1.03 2.77
CA TYR A 421 -20.18 0.16 3.56
C TYR A 421 -20.14 -1.22 2.90
N TRP A 422 -19.07 -1.51 2.17
CA TRP A 422 -18.74 -2.87 1.77
C TRP A 422 -18.30 -3.66 3.00
N GLN A 423 -19.27 -4.25 3.71
CA GLN A 423 -18.99 -5.49 4.44
C GLN A 423 -18.99 -6.65 3.43
N PRO A 424 -18.03 -7.59 3.53
CA PRO A 424 -18.05 -8.80 2.72
C PRO A 424 -19.17 -9.74 3.20
N LEU A 425 -20.38 -9.52 2.67
CA LEU A 425 -21.45 -10.51 2.77
C LEU A 425 -21.01 -11.77 2.01
N LYS A 426 -20.82 -12.87 2.74
CA LYS A 426 -20.60 -14.21 2.17
C LYS A 426 -21.82 -14.63 1.34
N ARG A 427 -21.79 -14.30 0.04
CA ARG A 427 -22.84 -14.67 -0.92
C ARG A 427 -22.54 -16.01 -1.57
N LYS A 428 -23.59 -16.76 -1.90
CA LYS A 428 -23.46 -18.06 -2.58
C LYS A 428 -23.19 -17.82 -4.08
N PRO A 429 -22.48 -18.73 -4.79
CA PRO A 429 -22.18 -18.57 -6.22
C PRO A 429 -23.42 -18.29 -7.09
N GLU A 430 -24.55 -18.82 -6.67
CA GLU A 430 -25.87 -18.77 -7.31
C GLU A 430 -26.42 -17.32 -7.39
N GLU A 431 -26.09 -16.48 -6.40
CA GLU A 431 -26.53 -15.07 -6.32
C GLU A 431 -25.67 -14.14 -7.19
N VAL A 432 -24.41 -14.53 -7.44
CA VAL A 432 -23.48 -13.80 -8.32
C VAL A 432 -23.91 -13.92 -9.78
N GLU A 433 -24.39 -15.11 -10.18
CA GLU A 433 -24.87 -15.35 -11.54
C GLU A 433 -26.20 -14.61 -11.82
N ALA A 434 -27.09 -14.52 -10.83
CA ALA A 434 -28.31 -13.69 -10.93
C ALA A 434 -28.00 -12.20 -11.15
N LEU A 435 -26.92 -11.68 -10.55
CA LEU A 435 -26.47 -10.30 -10.76
C LEU A 435 -25.87 -10.10 -12.16
N ARG A 436 -25.10 -11.06 -12.70
CA ARG A 436 -24.61 -11.03 -14.10
C ARG A 436 -25.76 -10.98 -15.10
N VAL A 437 -26.80 -11.80 -14.91
CA VAL A 437 -28.01 -11.80 -15.76
C VAL A 437 -28.75 -10.46 -15.66
N THR A 438 -28.85 -9.89 -14.46
CA THR A 438 -29.52 -8.59 -14.24
C THR A 438 -28.74 -7.42 -14.87
N TRP A 439 -27.41 -7.48 -14.88
CA TRP A 439 -26.54 -6.49 -15.51
C TRP A 439 -26.64 -6.52 -17.05
N LYS A 440 -26.63 -7.71 -17.68
CA LYS A 440 -26.90 -7.84 -19.13
C LYS A 440 -28.28 -7.30 -19.52
N ARG A 441 -29.28 -7.38 -18.62
CA ARG A 441 -30.66 -6.90 -18.87
C ARG A 441 -30.81 -5.37 -18.87
N HIS A 442 -29.89 -4.62 -18.26
CA HIS A 442 -29.94 -3.16 -18.18
C HIS A 442 -29.00 -2.42 -19.14
N ASN A 443 -28.12 -3.13 -19.86
CA ASN A 443 -27.17 -2.56 -20.82
C ASN A 443 -27.29 -3.22 -22.21
N PRO A 444 -28.35 -2.93 -23.00
CA PRO A 444 -28.62 -3.63 -24.26
C PRO A 444 -27.75 -3.17 -25.46
N CYS A 445 -26.77 -2.28 -25.26
CA CYS A 445 -25.99 -1.65 -26.34
C CYS A 445 -24.56 -2.20 -26.50
N LEU A 446 -24.30 -3.43 -26.07
CA LEU A 446 -23.09 -4.17 -26.45
C LEU A 446 -23.42 -5.13 -27.59
N VAL A 447 -22.96 -4.80 -28.79
CA VAL A 447 -22.99 -5.69 -29.95
C VAL A 447 -21.87 -6.73 -29.79
N GLU A 448 -22.20 -7.93 -29.34
CA GLU A 448 -21.30 -9.09 -29.40
C GLU A 448 -21.04 -9.43 -30.87
N VAL A 449 -19.82 -9.13 -31.36
CA VAL A 449 -19.28 -9.74 -32.59
C VAL A 449 -18.74 -11.11 -32.21
N CYS A 450 -19.62 -12.10 -32.16
CA CYS A 450 -19.21 -13.51 -32.04
C CYS A 450 -18.97 -14.11 -33.43
N GLU A 451 -17.83 -14.77 -33.60
CA GLU A 451 -17.47 -15.47 -34.83
C GLU A 451 -18.47 -16.59 -35.13
N GLY A 452 -18.86 -16.70 -36.41
CA GLY A 452 -19.93 -17.59 -36.82
C GLY A 452 -19.48 -19.05 -36.95
N THR A 453 -20.14 -19.94 -36.22
CA THR A 453 -20.47 -21.29 -36.72
C THR A 453 -21.98 -21.46 -36.66
N GLY A 454 -22.61 -21.58 -37.83
CA GLY A 454 -24.04 -21.32 -37.95
C GLY A 454 -24.94 -22.50 -37.64
N GLN A 455 -26.14 -22.22 -37.13
CA GLN A 455 -27.41 -22.73 -37.66
C GLN A 455 -28.60 -21.91 -37.14
N ASN A 456 -29.69 -21.86 -37.94
CA ASN A 456 -30.93 -21.15 -37.60
C ASN A 456 -31.60 -21.71 -36.34
N ILE A 457 -32.35 -20.87 -35.61
CA ILE A 457 -33.69 -21.20 -35.09
C ILE A 457 -34.46 -19.91 -34.74
N GLN A 458 -35.79 -19.98 -34.85
CA GLN A 458 -36.71 -18.84 -34.83
C GLN A 458 -37.12 -18.40 -33.41
N THR A 459 -37.48 -17.12 -33.27
CA THR A 459 -38.13 -16.56 -32.08
C THR A 459 -39.53 -17.12 -31.85
N ARG A 460 -39.86 -17.39 -30.58
CA ARG A 460 -41.24 -17.56 -30.11
C ARG A 460 -41.40 -16.95 -28.72
N VAL A 461 -42.35 -16.04 -28.59
CA VAL A 461 -42.76 -15.43 -27.31
C VAL A 461 -43.95 -16.21 -26.77
N GLN A 462 -43.96 -16.49 -25.47
CA GLN A 462 -45.17 -16.85 -24.74
C GLN A 462 -45.21 -16.11 -23.40
N GLU A 463 -46.35 -15.45 -23.14
CA GLU A 463 -46.75 -14.92 -21.85
C GLU A 463 -47.69 -15.92 -21.17
N GLU A 464 -47.57 -16.08 -19.84
CA GLU A 464 -48.53 -16.63 -18.88
C GLU A 464 -47.86 -16.49 -17.49
N GLY A 465 -48.51 -16.32 -16.34
CA GLY A 465 -49.93 -16.20 -15.97
C GLY A 465 -50.00 -16.28 -14.43
N LYS A 466 -50.82 -15.45 -13.76
CA LYS A 466 -50.92 -15.42 -12.28
C LYS A 466 -51.75 -16.61 -11.74
N GLU A 467 -51.50 -17.03 -10.50
CA GLU A 467 -52.58 -17.21 -9.50
C GLU A 467 -52.10 -17.28 -8.03
N HIS A 468 -53.04 -17.22 -7.08
CA HIS A 468 -52.87 -16.89 -5.66
C HIS A 468 -52.84 -18.08 -4.68
N GLY A 469 -52.39 -17.83 -3.44
CA GLY A 469 -52.70 -18.63 -2.25
C GLY A 469 -52.26 -17.96 -0.93
N GLU A 470 -53.20 -17.63 -0.03
CA GLU A 470 -52.99 -16.96 1.28
C GLU A 470 -53.23 -17.88 2.48
N ALA A 471 -52.58 -17.59 3.63
CA ALA A 471 -52.99 -17.78 5.06
C ALA A 471 -51.73 -17.77 5.97
N SER A 472 -51.43 -16.78 6.84
CA SER A 472 -52.04 -16.35 8.14
C SER A 472 -51.83 -17.34 9.31
N ASP A 473 -51.51 -16.95 10.57
CA ASP A 473 -51.06 -15.68 11.20
C ASP A 473 -49.68 -15.88 11.92
N GLY A 474 -49.10 -15.09 12.83
CA GLY A 474 -49.40 -13.83 13.57
C GLY A 474 -48.06 -13.27 14.13
N SER A 475 -47.91 -12.36 15.11
CA SER A 475 -48.76 -11.56 16.01
C SER A 475 -48.09 -10.17 16.28
N GLN A 476 -48.81 -9.19 16.86
CA GLN A 476 -48.45 -7.75 16.88
C GLN A 476 -47.58 -7.29 18.08
N SER A 477 -46.79 -6.21 17.91
CA SER A 477 -46.95 -4.96 18.71
C SER A 477 -46.03 -3.79 18.25
N ASP A 478 -46.67 -2.76 17.67
CA ASP A 478 -46.44 -1.29 17.72
C ASP A 478 -45.06 -0.62 17.45
N GLU A 479 -45.12 0.35 16.53
CA GLU A 479 -44.03 1.23 16.05
C GLU A 479 -44.15 2.69 16.59
N PRO A 480 -43.23 3.58 16.20
CA PRO A 480 -43.71 4.69 15.34
C PRO A 480 -42.79 5.00 14.15
N TRP A 481 -43.06 4.36 13.00
CA TRP A 481 -42.56 4.80 11.69
C TRP A 481 -43.68 5.53 10.93
N VAL A 482 -43.32 6.54 10.12
CA VAL A 482 -44.28 7.28 9.28
C VAL A 482 -44.16 6.80 7.85
N LYS A 483 -45.26 6.29 7.28
CA LYS A 483 -45.35 5.87 5.88
C LYS A 483 -45.63 7.05 4.96
N GLU A 484 -44.79 7.24 3.95
CA GLU A 484 -45.16 7.85 2.67
C GLU A 484 -44.72 6.91 1.54
N ASP A 485 -45.58 6.76 0.52
CA ASP A 485 -45.58 5.61 -0.38
C ASP A 485 -45.25 6.03 -1.82
N ILE A 486 -43.98 5.86 -2.23
CA ILE A 486 -43.53 5.99 -3.61
C ILE A 486 -42.49 4.90 -3.94
N THR A 487 -42.95 3.88 -4.68
CA THR A 487 -42.12 2.91 -5.44
C THR A 487 -41.12 2.02 -4.66
N GLY A 488 -41.65 1.09 -3.86
CA GLY A 488 -41.27 -0.32 -4.00
C GLY A 488 -39.89 -0.83 -3.51
N TYR A 489 -39.16 -0.08 -2.68
CA TYR A 489 -37.95 -0.57 -2.00
C TYR A 489 -37.95 -0.18 -0.51
N GLU A 490 -37.53 -1.09 0.36
CA GLU A 490 -37.36 -0.81 1.80
C GLU A 490 -36.09 0.03 2.05
N VAL A 491 -36.23 1.15 2.76
CA VAL A 491 -35.11 2.01 3.16
C VAL A 491 -35.23 2.31 4.65
N MET A 492 -34.27 1.81 5.44
CA MET A 492 -34.19 2.02 6.89
C MET A 492 -33.18 3.14 7.22
N THR A 493 -33.65 4.36 7.49
CA THR A 493 -32.78 5.47 7.93
C THR A 493 -32.90 5.75 9.42
N ARG A 494 -31.76 5.78 10.14
CA ARG A 494 -31.69 6.36 11.49
C ARG A 494 -31.88 7.88 11.46
N THR A 495 -32.46 8.42 12.53
CA THR A 495 -32.80 9.85 12.64
C THR A 495 -31.59 10.74 12.95
N LYS A 496 -31.66 12.00 12.50
CA LYS A 496 -30.58 13.00 12.58
C LYS A 496 -29.91 13.25 13.97
N PRO A 497 -30.54 13.05 15.15
CA PRO A 497 -29.91 13.39 16.43
C PRO A 497 -28.65 12.58 16.80
N GLU A 498 -28.47 11.37 16.27
CA GLU A 498 -27.35 10.50 16.65
C GLU A 498 -26.04 10.85 15.92
N ALA A 499 -26.12 11.25 14.64
CA ALA A 499 -24.97 11.70 13.86
C ALA A 499 -24.30 12.95 14.49
N GLN A 500 -25.11 13.84 15.08
CA GLN A 500 -24.64 15.04 15.75
C GLN A 500 -23.85 14.72 17.03
N LYS A 501 -24.31 13.73 17.82
CA LYS A 501 -23.55 13.21 18.97
C LYS A 501 -22.22 12.56 18.58
N LEU A 502 -22.17 11.85 17.46
CA LEU A 502 -20.94 11.24 16.96
C LEU A 502 -19.90 12.32 16.57
N GLN A 503 -20.36 13.39 15.92
CA GLN A 503 -19.51 14.52 15.54
C GLN A 503 -19.01 15.31 16.76
N GLU A 504 -19.86 15.51 17.78
CA GLU A 504 -19.46 16.11 19.07
C GLU A 504 -18.44 15.23 19.82
N SER A 505 -18.59 13.90 19.79
CA SER A 505 -17.65 12.95 20.39
C SER A 505 -16.26 13.03 19.75
N ILE A 506 -16.18 13.04 18.41
CA ILE A 506 -14.91 13.11 17.66
C ILE A 506 -14.18 14.43 17.94
N VAL A 507 -14.90 15.56 18.00
CA VAL A 507 -14.31 16.86 18.33
C VAL A 507 -13.80 16.92 19.77
N ALA A 508 -14.51 16.31 20.74
CA ALA A 508 -14.05 16.21 22.12
C ALA A 508 -12.77 15.37 22.24
N GLU A 509 -12.67 14.27 21.50
CA GLU A 509 -11.51 13.38 21.48
C GLU A 509 -10.29 14.02 20.79
N MET A 510 -10.50 14.78 19.71
CA MET A 510 -9.44 15.58 19.07
C MET A 510 -8.90 16.69 20.00
N ASN A 511 -9.76 17.37 20.77
CA ASN A 511 -9.32 18.39 21.73
C ASN A 511 -8.51 17.79 22.89
N LEU A 512 -8.83 16.56 23.30
CA LEU A 512 -8.05 15.79 24.28
C LEU A 512 -6.66 15.41 23.76
N LEU A 513 -6.54 15.08 22.46
CA LEU A 513 -5.26 14.73 21.82
C LEU A 513 -4.37 15.94 21.53
N LEU A 514 -4.95 17.12 21.29
CA LEU A 514 -4.21 18.34 20.90
C LEU A 514 -3.88 19.29 22.05
N GLY A 515 -4.38 19.04 23.26
CA GLY A 515 -3.98 19.78 24.48
C GLY A 515 -4.42 21.24 24.58
N TYR A 516 -5.21 21.74 23.62
CA TYR A 516 -5.75 23.10 23.63
C TYR A 516 -6.90 23.22 24.64
N LYS A 517 -6.73 24.07 25.65
CA LYS A 517 -7.79 24.53 26.55
C LYS A 517 -8.16 25.99 26.28
N GLU A 518 -9.05 26.20 25.31
CA GLU A 518 -9.89 27.41 25.28
C GLU A 518 -11.36 27.03 25.05
N GLU A 519 -12.26 27.61 25.84
CA GLU A 519 -13.71 27.38 25.72
C GLU A 519 -14.27 28.13 24.50
N VAL A 520 -14.40 27.46 23.37
CA VAL A 520 -15.12 28.01 22.22
C VAL A 520 -16.63 28.00 22.52
N LYS A 521 -17.15 29.15 22.96
CA LYS A 521 -18.60 29.40 23.01
C LYS A 521 -19.13 29.52 21.58
N ILE A 522 -19.86 28.51 21.13
CA ILE A 522 -20.63 28.55 19.89
C ILE A 522 -21.83 29.48 20.10
N ASP A 523 -21.77 30.69 19.54
CA ASP A 523 -22.96 31.55 19.45
C ASP A 523 -23.97 30.93 18.49
N ARG A 524 -25.25 31.00 18.86
CA ARG A 524 -26.37 30.39 18.13
C ARG A 524 -27.32 31.48 17.62
N SER A 525 -26.85 32.27 16.67
CA SER A 525 -27.70 33.22 15.91
C SER A 525 -27.91 32.72 14.47
N PRO A 526 -29.18 32.55 14.02
CA PRO A 526 -29.45 32.12 12.66
C PRO A 526 -29.57 33.33 11.74
N ASN A 527 -28.50 33.64 10.99
CA ASN A 527 -28.52 34.29 9.66
C ASN A 527 -27.10 34.61 9.18
N VAL A 528 -26.60 33.83 8.21
CA VAL A 528 -25.98 34.23 6.92
C VAL A 528 -25.52 32.95 6.22
#